data_AF-A0A844EEB1-F1
#
_entry.id   AF-A0A844EEB1-F1
#
_cell.length_a   1.000
_cell.length_b   1.000
_cell.length_c   1.000
_cell.angle_alpha   90.00
_cell.angle_beta   90.00
_cell.angle_gamma   90.00
#
_symmetry.space_group_name_H-M   'P 1'
#
loop_
_entity.id
_entity.type
_entity.pdbx_description
1 polymer ?
#
loop_
_entity_poly.entity_id
_entity_poly.type
_entity_poly.pdbx_seq_one_letter_code
_entity_poly.pdbx_strand_id
1 'polypeptide(L)'
;TLSQILLPTLASYRLQDLSAYFNIEHDHPHTADSDAKATAKLLLILLRQIQTLPRTTLEQIISVNPSLPQDTMQVFLDADERNRHQAHTPKLADQLR
;
A
#
# COMPACT_ATOMS: atom_id res chain seq x y z
N THR A 1 2.81 -10.66 0.83
CA THR A 1 3.46 -9.97 1.96
C THR A 1 2.88 -8.58 2.19
N LEU A 2 2.95 -7.62 1.24
CA LEU A 2 2.32 -6.30 1.43
C LEU A 2 0.82 -6.38 1.73
N SER A 3 0.08 -7.20 0.98
CA SER A 3 -1.35 -7.43 1.25
C SER A 3 -1.61 -7.99 2.65
N GLN A 4 -0.70 -8.79 3.20
CA GLN A 4 -0.85 -9.36 4.56
C GLN A 4 -0.63 -8.32 5.65
N ILE A 5 0.24 -7.34 5.40
CA ILE A 5 0.44 -6.20 6.33
C ILE A 5 -0.77 -5.27 6.29
N LEU A 6 -1.28 -4.98 5.08
CA LEU A 6 -2.33 -3.98 4.88
C LEU A 6 -3.75 -4.53 5.12
N LEU A 7 -3.95 -5.83 4.93
CA LEU A 7 -5.24 -6.50 5.00
C LEU A 7 -5.18 -7.72 5.94
N PRO A 8 -4.69 -7.57 7.18
CA PRO A 8 -4.23 -8.69 8.02
C PRO A 8 -5.34 -9.69 8.41
N THR A 9 -6.61 -9.30 8.24
CA THR A 9 -7.78 -10.10 8.62
C THR A 9 -8.39 -10.90 7.47
N LEU A 10 -7.79 -10.87 6.27
CA LEU A 10 -8.31 -11.64 5.14
C LEU A 10 -8.06 -13.14 5.30
N ALA A 11 -9.06 -13.93 4.91
CA ALA A 11 -9.00 -15.39 4.96
C ALA A 11 -8.04 -16.02 3.92
N SER A 12 -7.71 -15.29 2.84
CA SER A 12 -6.80 -15.76 1.80
C SER A 12 -6.09 -14.59 1.11
N TYR A 13 -4.87 -14.87 0.63
CA TYR A 13 -4.02 -13.92 -0.10
C TYR A 13 -3.61 -14.44 -1.49
N ARG A 14 -4.32 -15.45 -2.01
CA ARG A 14 -4.14 -15.87 -3.42
C ARG A 14 -4.60 -14.73 -4.33
N LEU A 15 -3.93 -14.58 -5.48
CA LEU A 15 -4.22 -13.49 -6.43
C LEU A 15 -5.70 -13.45 -6.83
N GLN A 16 -6.33 -14.61 -7.06
CA GLN A 16 -7.75 -14.71 -7.39
C GLN A 16 -8.67 -14.15 -6.29
N ASP A 17 -8.37 -14.44 -5.01
CA ASP A 17 -9.21 -14.02 -3.89
C ASP A 17 -9.04 -12.52 -3.63
N LEU A 18 -7.81 -12.02 -3.72
CA LEU A 18 -7.52 -10.57 -3.62
C LEU A 18 -8.13 -9.80 -4.79
N SER A 19 -8.09 -10.37 -6.00
CA SER A 19 -8.70 -9.76 -7.17
C SER A 19 -10.22 -9.67 -7.02
N ALA A 20 -10.86 -10.74 -6.55
CA ALA A 20 -12.29 -10.73 -6.25
C ALA A 20 -12.62 -9.70 -5.16
N TYR A 21 -11.84 -9.66 -4.07
CA TYR A 21 -12.02 -8.71 -2.97
C TYR A 21 -11.98 -7.24 -3.43
N PHE A 22 -11.08 -6.92 -4.37
CA PHE A 22 -10.93 -5.57 -4.91
C PHE A 22 -11.70 -5.33 -6.23
N ASN A 23 -12.58 -6.24 -6.64
CA ASN A 23 -13.32 -6.15 -7.90
C ASN A 23 -12.40 -5.94 -9.13
N ILE A 24 -11.23 -6.58 -9.13
CA ILE A 24 -10.29 -6.56 -10.26
C ILE A 24 -10.77 -7.56 -11.31
N GLU A 25 -11.27 -7.04 -12.43
CA GLU A 25 -11.70 -7.86 -13.57
C GLU A 25 -10.53 -8.59 -14.24
N HIS A 26 -10.78 -9.86 -14.56
CA HIS A 26 -9.92 -10.74 -15.33
C HIS A 26 -10.62 -11.10 -16.64
N ASP A 27 -10.10 -10.63 -17.77
CA ASP A 27 -10.66 -10.95 -19.09
C ASP A 27 -10.46 -12.44 -19.43
N HIS A 28 -9.32 -13.01 -19.01
CA HIS A 28 -8.97 -14.43 -19.15
C HIS A 28 -8.13 -14.90 -17.96
N PRO A 29 -8.76 -15.20 -16.81
CA PRO A 29 -8.05 -15.69 -15.64
C PRO A 29 -7.23 -16.93 -16.00
N HIS A 30 -6.03 -17.05 -15.43
CA HIS A 30 -5.08 -18.17 -15.64
C HIS A 30 -4.17 -18.11 -16.88
N THR A 31 -4.14 -16.99 -17.60
CA THR A 31 -2.99 -16.69 -18.47
C THR A 31 -1.97 -15.83 -17.72
N ALA A 32 -0.67 -16.06 -17.98
CA ALA A 32 0.40 -15.30 -17.34
C ALA A 32 0.23 -13.78 -17.54
N ASP A 33 -0.25 -13.36 -18.71
CA ASP A 33 -0.50 -11.95 -19.02
C ASP A 33 -1.65 -11.36 -18.19
N SER A 34 -2.75 -12.10 -18.02
CA SER A 34 -3.88 -11.67 -17.18
C SER A 34 -3.47 -11.58 -15.71
N ASP A 35 -2.71 -12.56 -15.21
CA ASP A 35 -2.21 -12.58 -13.84
C ASP A 35 -1.23 -11.42 -13.58
N ALA A 36 -0.36 -11.10 -14.55
CA ALA A 36 0.52 -9.94 -14.48
C ALA A 36 -0.27 -8.62 -14.44
N LYS A 37 -1.30 -8.47 -15.30
CA LYS A 37 -2.20 -7.31 -15.32
C LYS A 37 -2.93 -7.13 -13.99
N ALA A 38 -3.47 -8.23 -13.43
CA ALA A 38 -4.17 -8.19 -12.15
C ALA A 38 -3.22 -7.88 -10.99
N THR A 39 -2.01 -8.46 -10.99
CA THR A 39 -0.97 -8.17 -9.99
C THR A 39 -0.57 -6.70 -10.02
N ALA A 40 -0.40 -6.11 -11.21
CA ALA A 40 -0.09 -4.69 -11.35
C ALA A 40 -1.21 -3.79 -10.79
N LYS A 41 -2.47 -4.10 -11.10
CA LYS A 41 -3.64 -3.40 -10.54
C LYS A 41 -3.67 -3.49 -9.01
N LEU A 42 -3.49 -4.71 -8.47
CA LEU A 42 -3.43 -4.96 -7.03
C LEU A 42 -2.29 -4.16 -6.39
N LEU A 43 -1.09 -4.19 -6.96
CA LEU A 43 0.06 -3.45 -6.45
C LEU A 43 -0.24 -1.95 -6.36
N LEU A 44 -0.83 -1.35 -7.39
CA LEU A 44 -1.22 0.06 -7.38
C LEU A 44 -2.22 0.39 -6.27
N ILE A 45 -3.19 -0.51 -6.00
CA ILE A 45 -4.14 -0.35 -4.90
C ILE A 45 -3.39 -0.36 -3.55
N LEU A 46 -2.50 -1.33 -3.34
CA LEU A 46 -1.74 -1.44 -2.10
C LEU A 46 -0.82 -0.24 -1.87
N LEU A 47 -0.11 0.23 -2.92
CA LEU A 47 0.75 1.41 -2.83
C LEU A 47 -0.04 2.68 -2.47
N ARG A 48 -1.25 2.85 -3.03
CA ARG A 48 -2.15 3.95 -2.64
C ARG A 48 -2.58 3.83 -1.19
N GLN A 49 -2.92 2.63 -0.72
CA GLN A 49 -3.27 2.42 0.70
C GLN A 49 -2.12 2.80 1.62
N ILE A 50 -0.88 2.41 1.29
CA ILE A 50 0.33 2.77 2.06
C ILE A 50 0.48 4.29 2.15
N GLN A 51 0.30 5.01 1.05
CA GLN A 51 0.37 6.48 1.02
C GLN A 51 -0.70 7.17 1.87
N THR A 52 -1.81 6.49 2.14
CA THR A 52 -2.91 7.02 2.98
C THR A 52 -2.84 6.62 4.44
N LEU A 53 -1.87 5.77 4.83
CA LEU A 53 -1.74 5.35 6.23
C LEU A 53 -1.44 6.54 7.14
N PRO A 54 -2.00 6.58 8.36
CA PRO A 54 -1.59 7.54 9.36
C PRO A 54 -0.10 7.42 9.65
N ARG A 55 0.57 8.56 9.89
CA ARG A 55 2.00 8.61 10.17
C ARG A 55 2.41 7.67 11.30
N THR A 56 1.66 7.66 12.41
CA THR A 56 1.94 6.78 13.54
C THR A 56 1.91 5.30 13.12
N THR A 57 1.02 4.91 12.21
CA THR A 57 0.98 3.55 11.67
C THR A 57 2.21 3.24 10.82
N LEU A 58 2.65 4.16 9.97
CA LEU A 58 3.88 4.03 9.18
C LEU A 58 5.11 3.86 10.10
N GLU A 59 5.24 4.72 11.12
CA GLU A 59 6.33 4.66 12.10
C GLU A 59 6.36 3.32 12.85
N GLN A 60 5.20 2.75 13.20
CA GLN A 60 5.13 1.43 13.85
C GLN A 60 5.50 0.29 12.90
N ILE A 61 5.07 0.33 11.63
CA ILE A 61 5.45 -0.69 10.65
C ILE A 61 6.97 -0.66 10.41
N ILE A 62 7.54 0.53 10.28
CA ILE A 62 8.98 0.72 10.08
C ILE A 62 9.77 0.24 11.30
N SER A 63 9.30 0.54 12.53
CA SER A 63 10.00 0.15 13.76
C SER A 63 10.05 -1.36 13.98
N VAL A 64 9.00 -2.09 13.60
CA VAL A 64 8.98 -3.56 13.62
C VAL A 64 9.98 -4.13 12.61
N ASN A 65 10.31 -3.38 11.56
CA ASN A 65 11.23 -3.76 10.49
C ASN A 65 11.01 -5.20 9.99
N PRO A 66 9.80 -5.54 9.50
CA PRO A 66 9.52 -6.89 9.03
C PRO A 66 10.45 -7.27 7.87
N SER A 67 10.86 -8.55 7.85
CA SER A 67 11.60 -9.09 6.71
C SER A 67 10.67 -9.17 5.50
N LEU A 68 10.86 -8.24 4.56
CA LEU A 68 10.10 -8.15 3.33
C LEU A 68 10.96 -8.57 2.13
N PRO A 69 10.35 -9.16 1.09
CA PRO A 69 11.09 -9.56 -0.11
C PRO A 69 11.60 -8.32 -0.85
N GLN A 70 12.84 -8.42 -1.35
CA GLN A 70 13.51 -7.32 -2.07
C GLN A 70 13.51 -6.04 -1.19
N ASP A 71 13.51 -4.87 -1.83
CA ASP A 71 13.51 -3.58 -1.12
C ASP A 71 12.09 -3.04 -0.89
N THR A 72 11.09 -3.93 -0.71
CA THR A 72 9.70 -3.50 -0.54
C THR A 72 9.43 -2.79 0.80
N MET A 73 10.39 -2.73 1.73
CA MET A 73 10.33 -1.82 2.88
C MET A 73 10.39 -0.34 2.47
N GLN A 74 11.06 -0.03 1.36
CA GLN A 74 11.29 1.34 0.91
C GLN A 74 9.98 2.10 0.66
N VAL A 75 8.92 1.41 0.23
CA VAL A 75 7.62 2.05 -0.02
C VAL A 75 6.98 2.62 1.25
N PHE A 76 7.26 2.04 2.43
CA PHE A 76 6.78 2.57 3.71
C PHE A 76 7.63 3.75 4.18
N LEU A 77 8.96 3.66 4.00
CA LEU A 77 9.90 4.76 4.28
C LEU A 77 9.57 6.00 3.45
N ASP A 78 9.37 5.83 2.14
CA ASP A 78 9.00 6.91 1.22
C ASP A 78 7.65 7.54 1.60
N ALA A 79 6.69 6.73 2.06
CA ALA A 79 5.39 7.23 2.50
C ALA A 79 5.49 8.05 3.79
N ASP A 80 6.30 7.59 4.77
CA ASP A 80 6.55 8.33 6.02
C ASP A 80 7.25 9.67 5.74
N GLU A 81 8.27 9.68 4.86
CA GLU A 81 8.98 10.88 4.45
C GLU A 81 8.02 11.90 3.82
N ARG A 82 7.18 11.47 2.86
CA ARG A 82 6.15 12.35 2.26
C ARG A 82 5.18 12.90 3.30
N ASN A 83 4.75 12.09 4.26
CA ASN A 83 3.85 12.53 5.33
C ASN A 83 4.51 13.63 6.20
N ARG A 84 5.80 13.48 6.53
CA ARG A 84 6.58 14.50 7.26
C ARG A 84 6.64 15.82 6.50
N HIS A 85 6.86 15.79 5.18
CA HIS A 85 6.91 17.00 4.36
C HIS A 85 5.55 17.71 4.25
N GLN A 86 4.44 16.96 4.15
CA GLN A 86 3.09 17.55 4.12
C GLN A 86 2.72 18.21 5.45
N ALA A 87 3.10 17.63 6.59
CA ALA A 87 2.87 18.21 7.91
C ALA A 87 3.65 19.52 8.14
N HIS A 88 4.80 19.68 7.47
CA HIS A 88 5.67 20.86 7.59
C HIS A 88 5.32 22.02 6.64
N THR A 89 4.30 21.89 5.78
CA THR A 89 3.79 23.04 5.04
C THR A 89 2.83 23.79 5.96
N PRO A 90 3.19 24.96 6.54
CA PRO A 90 2.26 25.69 7.39
C PRO A 90 1.03 26.03 6.54
N LYS A 91 -0.16 25.70 7.05
CA LYS A 91 -1.40 26.21 6.46
C LYS A 91 -1.31 27.73 6.52
N LEU A 92 -1.13 28.38 5.37
CA LEU A 92 -1.06 29.84 5.22
C LEU A 92 -2.29 30.57 5.83
N ALA A 93 -3.35 29.83 6.16
CA ALA A 93 -4.65 30.36 6.57
C ALA A 93 -4.69 30.89 8.03
N ASP A 94 -3.76 30.49 8.90
CA ASP A 94 -3.79 30.92 10.31
C ASP A 94 -2.90 32.14 10.63
N GLN A 95 -2.16 32.67 9.64
CA GLN A 95 -1.27 33.83 9.81
C GLN A 95 -1.82 35.15 9.25
N LEU A 96 -3.08 35.18 8.81
CA LEU A 96 -3.75 36.36 8.26
C LEU A 96 -5.01 36.76 9.04
N ARG A 97 -5.07 36.49 10.34
CA ARG A 97 -6.13 37.00 11.24
C ARG A 97 -5.58 38.06 12.18
#